data_AF-A0A9X2F0E0-F1
#
_entry.id   AF-A0A9X2F0E0-F1
#
_cell.length_a   1.000
_cell.length_b   1.000
_cell.length_c   1.000
_cell.angle_alpha   90.00
_cell.angle_beta   90.00
_cell.angle_gamma   90.00
#
_symmetry.space_group_name_H-M   'P 1'
#
loop_
_entity.id
_entity.type
_entity.pdbx_description
1 polymer ?
#
loop_
_entity_poly.entity_id
_entity_poly.type
_entity_poly.pdbx_seq_one_letter_code
_entity_poly.pdbx_strand_id
1 'polypeptide(L)' 'MAIYDKFTQQYAGCTHFVEMVLAHKRTEIGWTWIRPEFQSTGLNKAVKFELLQYAFDVLNLNRIQIKTDELNV' A
#
# COMPACT_ATOMS: atom_id res chain seq x y z
N MET A 1 7.80 -3.05 1.28
CA MET A 1 8.00 -3.54 -0.10
C MET A 1 8.32 -2.36 -0.99
N ALA A 2 9.28 -2.50 -1.90
CA ALA A 2 9.58 -1.46 -2.89
C ALA A 2 8.54 -1.48 -4.02
N ILE A 3 8.16 -0.30 -4.50
CA ILE A 3 7.30 -0.15 -5.67
C ILE A 3 8.20 0.10 -6.87
N TYR A 4 8.13 -0.80 -7.84
CA TYR A 4 8.85 -0.67 -9.11
C TYR A 4 7.83 -0.40 -10.22
N ASP A 5 7.94 0.75 -10.87
CA ASP A 5 7.09 1.12 -11.98
C ASP A 5 7.61 0.49 -13.28
N LYS A 6 6.76 -0.33 -13.92
CA LYS A 6 7.14 -1.07 -15.12
C LYS A 6 7.17 -0.20 -16.38
N PHE A 7 6.45 0.93 -16.40
CA PHE A 7 6.39 1.82 -17.56
C PHE A 7 7.65 2.67 -17.67
N THR A 8 8.07 3.28 -16.56
CA THR A 8 9.29 4.10 -16.49
C THR A 8 10.55 3.29 -16.18
N GLN A 9 10.39 2.02 -15.78
CA GLN A 9 11.48 1.11 -15.36
C GLN A 9 12.29 1.62 -14.17
N GLN A 10 11.64 2.30 -13.23
CA GLN A 10 12.28 2.91 -12.07
C GLN A 10 11.60 2.54 -10.76
N TYR A 11 12.35 2.63 -9.66
CA TYR A 11 11.76 2.55 -8.32
C TYR A 11 10.98 3.84 -8.01
N ALA A 12 9.69 3.67 -7.74
CA ALA A 12 8.76 4.76 -7.50
C ALA A 12 8.60 5.08 -6.01
N GLY A 13 8.96 4.15 -5.12
CA GLY A 13 8.83 4.34 -3.68
C GLY A 13 8.64 3.02 -2.93
N CYS A 14 7.87 3.05 -1.84
CA CYS A 14 7.58 1.88 -1.03
C CYS A 14 6.21 1.97 -0.34
N THR A 15 5.70 0.80 0.06
CA THR A 15 4.52 0.65 0.93
C THR A 15 4.60 -0.69 1.65
N HIS A 16 3.98 -0.81 2.82
CA HIS A 16 4.14 -1.97 3.70
C HIS A 16 2.82 -2.40 4.31
N PHE A 17 2.65 -3.72 4.48
CA PHE A 17 1.77 -4.24 5.51
C PHE A 17 2.46 -4.07 6.87
N VAL A 18 1.75 -3.48 7.81
CA VAL A 18 2.23 -3.22 9.17
C VAL A 18 1.17 -3.66 10.18
N GLU A 19 1.57 -3.81 11.44
CA GLU A 19 0.66 -4.13 12.56
C GLU A 19 -0.25 -5.34 12.27
N MET A 20 0.29 -6.37 11.61
CA MET A 20 -0.46 -7.55 11.21
C MET A 20 -0.77 -8.42 12.43
N VAL A 21 -2.05 -8.70 12.63
CA VAL A 21 -2.54 -9.60 13.69
C VAL A 21 -3.43 -10.65 13.06
N LEU A 22 -2.82 -11.78 12.67
CA LEU A 22 -3.49 -12.86 11.93
C LEU A 22 -4.65 -13.49 12.72
N ALA A 23 -4.51 -13.61 14.04
CA ALA A 23 -5.60 -14.12 14.90
C ALA A 23 -6.89 -13.28 14.77
N HIS A 24 -6.76 -11.98 14.51
CA HIS A 24 -7.89 -11.07 14.31
C HIS A 24 -8.17 -10.79 12.83
N LYS A 25 -7.48 -11.51 11.92
CA LYS A 25 -7.59 -11.35 10.47
C LYS A 25 -7.49 -9.87 10.04
N ARG A 26 -6.52 -9.14 10.58
CA ARG A 26 -6.34 -7.70 10.28
C ARG A 26 -4.89 -7.30 10.05
N THR A 27 -4.71 -6.25 9.28
CA THR A 27 -3.43 -5.55 9.11
C THR A 27 -3.69 -4.08 8.73
N GLU A 28 -2.62 -3.30 8.64
CA GLU A 28 -2.62 -1.94 8.12
C GLU A 28 -1.77 -1.87 6.87
N ILE A 29 -2.21 -1.12 5.85
CA ILE A 29 -1.34 -0.73 4.73
C ILE A 29 -0.88 0.69 4.99
N GLY A 30 0.37 0.83 5.41
CA GLY A 30 0.94 2.09 5.86
C GLY A 30 2.30 2.37 5.24
N TRP A 31 2.99 3.37 5.81
CA TRP A 31 4.39 3.67 5.51
C TRP A 31 4.61 3.80 4.01
N THR A 32 3.67 4.50 3.38
CA THR A 32 3.63 4.67 1.93
C THR A 32 4.39 5.94 1.61
N TRP A 33 5.52 5.79 0.94
CA TRP A 33 6.32 6.89 0.45
C TRP A 33 6.47 6.74 -1.05
N ILE A 34 6.12 7.78 -1.81
CA ILE A 34 6.14 7.78 -3.27
C ILE A 34 6.90 9.02 -3.72
N ARG A 35 7.87 8.84 -4.62
CA ARG A 35 8.66 9.94 -5.16
C ARG A 35 7.74 10.93 -5.90
N PRO A 36 7.97 12.26 -5.82
CA PRO A 36 7.06 13.28 -6.33
C PRO A 36 6.60 13.07 -7.78
N GLU A 37 7.49 12.63 -8.67
CA GLU A 37 7.19 12.38 -10.08
C GLU A 37 6.17 11.26 -10.33
N PHE A 38 5.93 10.39 -9.35
CA PHE A 38 4.93 9.31 -9.43
C PHE A 38 3.65 9.63 -8.66
N GLN A 39 3.59 10.75 -7.95
CA GLN A 39 2.38 11.18 -7.25
C GLN A 39 1.30 11.61 -8.24
N SER A 40 0.03 11.36 -7.93
CA SER A 40 -1.12 11.66 -8.80
C SER A 40 -1.11 11.03 -10.20
N THR A 41 -0.18 10.11 -10.49
CA THR A 41 -0.12 9.35 -11.76
C THR A 41 -1.09 8.17 -11.84
N GLY A 42 -1.75 7.83 -10.72
CA GLY A 42 -2.53 6.60 -10.57
C GLY A 42 -1.72 5.38 -10.09
N LEU A 43 -0.38 5.48 -10.04
CA LEU A 43 0.49 4.40 -9.56
C LEU A 43 0.14 3.93 -8.14
N ASN A 44 -0.06 4.87 -7.20
CA ASN A 44 -0.45 4.51 -5.83
C ASN A 44 -1.79 3.76 -5.79
N LYS A 45 -2.74 4.13 -6.65
CA LYS A 45 -4.06 3.48 -6.72
C LYS A 45 -3.92 2.03 -7.17
N ALA A 46 -3.13 1.78 -8.22
CA ALA A 46 -2.86 0.42 -8.70
C ALA A 46 -2.15 -0.42 -7.63
N VAL A 47 -1.13 0.14 -6.97
CA VAL A 47 -0.41 -0.55 -5.88
C VAL A 47 -1.35 -0.89 -4.71
N LYS A 48 -2.19 0.04 -4.26
CA LYS A 48 -3.15 -0.23 -3.17
C LYS A 48 -4.18 -1.27 -3.57
N PHE A 49 -4.64 -1.27 -4.82
CA PHE A 49 -5.55 -2.29 -5.32
C PHE A 49 -4.95 -3.70 -5.20
N GLU A 50 -3.74 -3.91 -5.73
CA GLU A 50 -3.04 -5.20 -5.65
C GLU A 50 -2.82 -5.67 -4.20
N LEU A 51 -2.47 -4.75 -3.30
CA LEU A 51 -2.30 -5.07 -1.88
C LEU A 51 -3.61 -5.45 -1.22
N LEU A 52 -4.70 -4.73 -1.51
CA LEU A 52 -6.02 -5.06 -0.98
C LEU A 52 -6.49 -6.41 -1.52
N GLN A 53 -6.34 -6.66 -2.81
CA GLN A 53 -6.69 -7.94 -3.43
C GLN A 53 -5.92 -9.09 -2.78
N TYR A 54 -4.59 -8.96 -2.63
CA TYR A 54 -3.79 -9.97 -1.93
C TYR A 54 -4.24 -10.18 -0.48
N ALA A 55 -4.54 -9.10 0.24
CA ALA A 55 -4.95 -9.18 1.64
C ALA A 55 -6.30 -9.87 1.83
N PHE A 56 -7.27 -9.62 0.95
CA PHE A 56 -8.60 -10.23 1.05
C PHE A 56 -8.65 -11.62 0.41
N ASP A 57 -8.14 -11.78 -0.80
CA ASP A 57 -8.34 -13.01 -1.59
C ASP A 57 -7.33 -14.11 -1.21
N VAL A 58 -6.09 -13.72 -0.90
CA VAL A 58 -5.02 -14.68 -0.59
C VAL A 58 -4.86 -14.86 0.92
N LEU A 59 -4.68 -13.76 1.65
CA LEU A 59 -4.50 -13.84 3.10
C LEU A 59 -5.81 -14.04 3.88
N ASN A 60 -6.97 -13.93 3.23
CA ASN A 60 -8.29 -14.09 3.85
C ASN A 60 -8.48 -13.22 5.10
N LEU A 61 -7.97 -11.98 5.05
CA LEU A 61 -8.14 -10.99 6.11
C LEU A 61 -9.54 -10.37 6.04
N ASN A 62 -10.06 -9.90 7.17
CA ASN A 62 -11.38 -9.27 7.27
C ASN A 62 -11.30 -7.74 7.27
N ARG A 63 -10.18 -7.17 7.73
CA ARG A 63 -10.03 -5.72 7.93
C ARG A 63 -8.65 -5.24 7.52
N ILE A 64 -8.64 -4.17 6.73
CA ILE A 64 -7.45 -3.39 6.41
C ILE A 64 -7.63 -1.97 6.93
N GLN A 65 -6.61 -1.46 7.62
CA GLN A 65 -6.57 -0.10 8.10
C GLN A 65 -5.63 0.77 7.25
N ILE A 66 -6.01 2.02 7.05
CA ILE A 66 -5.17 3.07 6.48
C ILE A 66 -5.24 4.24 7.46
N LYS A 67 -4.08 4.78 7.83
CA LYS A 67 -3.97 5.99 8.65
C LYS A 67 -3.18 7.03 7.88
N THR A 68 -3.50 8.28 8.14
CA THR A 68 -2.70 9.42 7.74
C THR A 68 -2.62 10.38 8.92
N ASP A 69 -1.55 11.17 8.96
CA ASP A 69 -1.47 12.29 9.89
C ASP A 69 -2.57 13.32 9.56
N GLU A 70 -3.12 13.98 10.57
CA GLU A 70 -4.15 15.01 10.40
C GLU A 70 -3.64 16.23 9.60
N LEU A 71 -2.33 16.46 9.61
CA LEU A 71 -1.65 17.53 8.89
C LEU A 71 -1.23 17.15 7.46
N ASN A 72 -1.53 15.93 7.02
CA ASN A 72 -1.21 15.48 5.66
C ASN A 72 -2.24 16.05 4.66
N VAL A 73 -1.98 17.29 4.22
CA VAL A 73 -2.76 18.05 3.23
C VAL A 73 -2.27 17.84 1.80
#